data_AF-A0A966XM69-F1
#
_entry.id   AF-A0A966XM69-F1
#
_cell.length_a   1.000
_cell.length_b   1.000
_cell.length_c   1.000
_cell.angle_alpha   90.00
_cell.angle_beta   90.00
_cell.angle_gamma   90.00
#
_symmetry.space_group_name_H-M   'P 1'
#
loop_
_entity.id
_entity.type
_entity.pdbx_description
1 polymer ?
#
loop_
_entity_poly.entity_id
_entity_poly.type
_entity_poly.pdbx_seq_one_letter_code
_entity_poly.pdbx_strand_id
1 'polypeptide(L)' 'SCACMVCRSHTRGYLRHLFQVGEPTASRLISLHNLAWTLDLMSRARSAIIGGTFSALRREVLEVWG' A
#
# COMPACT_ATOMS: atom_id res chain seq x y z
N SER A 1 -9.18 -0.64 0.95
CA SER A 1 -8.84 0.37 1.98
C SER A 1 -7.65 -0.14 2.78
N CYS A 2 -6.57 0.65 2.93
CA CYS A 2 -5.35 0.22 3.64
C CYS A 2 -5.50 0.45 5.15
N ALA A 3 -5.12 -0.55 5.96
CA ALA A 3 -5.23 -0.49 7.42
C ALA A 3 -3.94 -0.03 8.12
N CYS A 4 -2.93 0.50 7.42
CA CYS A 4 -1.68 0.91 8.06
C CYS A 4 -1.84 2.14 8.97
N MET A 5 -0.89 2.37 9.87
CA MET A 5 -0.95 3.52 10.78
C MET A 5 -1.07 4.87 10.06
N VAL A 6 -0.47 4.99 8.87
CA VAL A 6 -0.48 6.22 8.09
C VAL A 6 -1.88 6.51 7.56
N CYS A 7 -2.56 5.51 6.98
CA CYS A 7 -3.92 5.66 6.46
C CYS A 7 -4.97 5.85 7.57
N ARG A 8 -4.68 5.39 8.80
CA ARG A 8 -5.57 5.61 9.95
C ARG A 8 -5.45 7.02 10.54
N SER A 9 -4.25 7.60 10.51
CA SER A 9 -3.94 8.85 11.23
C SER A 9 -3.80 10.08 10.34
N HIS A 10 -3.59 9.90 9.02
CA HIS A 10 -3.29 10.99 8.11
C HIS A 10 -4.14 10.95 6.85
N THR A 11 -4.56 12.13 6.39
CA THR A 11 -5.28 12.28 5.13
C THR A 11 -4.31 12.40 3.96
N ARG A 12 -4.79 12.09 2.75
CA ARG A 12 -4.02 12.31 1.51
C ARG A 12 -3.64 13.78 1.31
N GLY A 13 -4.52 14.70 1.72
CA GLY A 13 -4.27 16.14 1.65
C GLY A 13 -3.11 16.57 2.55
N TYR A 14 -3.05 16.04 3.77
CA TYR A 14 -1.94 16.30 4.68
C TYR A 14 -0.61 15.77 4.14
N LEU A 15 -0.58 14.54 3.62
CA LEU A 15 0.62 13.98 3.00
C LEU A 15 1.09 14.82 1.81
N ARG A 16 0.15 15.24 0.93
CA ARG A 16 0.46 16.13 -0.19
C ARG A 16 1.06 17.46 0.27
N HIS A 17 0.49 18.07 1.30
CA HIS A 17 1.02 19.31 1.87
C HIS A 17 2.47 19.13 2.35
N LEU A 18 2.76 18.07 3.13
CA LEU A 18 4.12 17.79 3.60
C LEU A 18 5.12 17.63 2.45
N PHE A 19 4.73 16.96 1.36
CA PHE A 19 5.55 16.87 0.15
C PHE A 19 5.82 18.24 -0.48
N GLN A 20 4.79 19.08 -0.57
CA GLN A 20 4.90 20.40 -1.22
C GLN A 20 5.80 21.36 -0.45
N VAL A 21 5.84 21.26 0.89
CA VAL A 21 6.71 22.10 1.72
C VAL A 21 8.11 21.50 1.92
N GLY A 22 8.41 20.36 1.30
CA GLY A 22 9.72 19.70 1.37
C GLY A 22 10.02 19.04 2.72
N GLU A 23 8.98 18.68 3.48
CA GLU A 23 9.17 18.15 4.83
C GLU A 23 9.56 16.66 4.82
N PRO A 24 10.72 16.25 5.40
CA PRO A 24 11.21 14.87 5.31
C PRO A 24 10.27 13.81 5.91
N THR A 25 9.42 14.22 6.84
CA THR A 25 8.37 13.37 7.42
C THR A 25 7.43 12.81 6.35
N ALA A 26 7.23 13.53 5.23
CA ALA A 26 6.41 13.05 4.11
C ALA A 26 6.95 11.73 3.53
N SER A 27 8.26 11.68 3.25
CA SER A 27 8.94 10.49 2.72
C SER A 27 8.89 9.32 3.70
N ARG A 28 9.03 9.58 5.01
CA ARG A 28 8.90 8.53 6.04
C ARG A 28 7.49 7.93 6.06
N LEU A 29 6.45 8.76 6.07
CA LEU A 29 5.06 8.30 6.08
C LEU A 29 4.70 7.53 4.80
N ILE A 30 5.14 7.99 3.63
CA ILE A 30 4.90 7.25 2.38
C ILE A 30 5.65 5.91 2.38
N SER A 31 6.90 5.87 2.84
CA SER A 31 7.63 4.60 2.93
C SER A 31 6.93 3.60 3.87
N LEU A 32 6.42 4.05 5.01
CA LEU A 32 5.65 3.19 5.93
C LEU A 32 4.36 2.68 5.27
N HIS A 33 3.65 3.52 4.52
CA HIS A 33 2.46 3.11 3.78
C HIS A 33 2.79 2.08 2.68
N ASN A 34 3.82 2.36 1.89
CA ASN A 34 4.25 1.49 0.79
C ASN A 34 4.69 0.12 1.30
N LEU A 35 5.50 0.08 2.37
CA LEU A 35 5.91 -1.18 2.98
C LEU A 35 4.70 -1.99 3.49
N ALA A 36 3.73 -1.33 4.13
CA ALA A 36 2.52 -2.00 4.59
C ALA A 36 1.72 -2.62 3.44
N TRP A 37 1.55 -1.89 2.32
CA TRP A 37 0.88 -2.41 1.13
C TRP A 37 1.64 -3.57 0.50
N THR A 38 2.96 -3.45 0.33
CA THR A 38 3.79 -4.50 -0.26
C THR A 38 3.75 -5.78 0.58
N LEU A 39 3.85 -5.66 1.90
CA LEU A 39 3.80 -6.81 2.81
C LEU A 39 2.41 -7.49 2.79
N ASP A 40 1.34 -6.70 2.73
CA ASP A 40 -0.03 -7.22 2.57
C ASP A 40 -0.20 -7.96 1.24
N LEU A 41 0.27 -7.37 0.13
CA LEU A 41 0.25 -8.01 -1.19
C LEU A 41 0.98 -9.35 -1.17
N MET A 42 2.17 -9.41 -0.55
CA MET A 42 2.93 -10.67 -0.41
C MET A 42 2.20 -11.68 0.47
N SER A 43 1.51 -11.24 1.52
CA SER A 43 0.67 -12.11 2.36
C SER A 43 -0.47 -12.72 1.56
N ARG A 44 -1.23 -11.89 0.84
CA ARG A 44 -2.33 -12.31 -0.03
C ARG A 44 -1.83 -13.27 -1.12
N ALA A 45 -0.66 -13.00 -1.71
CA ALA A 45 -0.05 -13.87 -2.70
C ALA A 45 0.25 -15.26 -2.12
N ARG A 46 0.86 -15.35 -0.93
CA ARG A 46 1.11 -16.62 -0.25
C ARG A 46 -0.20 -17.39 0.00
N SER A 47 -1.22 -16.72 0.55
CA SER A 47 -2.53 -17.35 0.79
C SER A 47 -3.20 -17.83 -0.51
N ALA A 48 -3.11 -17.05 -1.59
CA ALA A 48 -3.70 -17.40 -2.88
C ALA A 48 -2.96 -18.54 -3.58
N ILE A 49 -1.64 -18.67 -3.41
CA ILE A 49 -0.87 -19.83 -3.90
C ILE A 49 -1.33 -21.09 -3.16
N ILE A 50 -1.39 -21.05 -1.83
CA ILE A 50 -1.84 -22.18 -1.00
C ILE A 50 -3.29 -22.58 -1.34
N GLY A 51 -4.16 -21.60 -1.57
CA GLY A 51 -5.57 -21.81 -1.93
C GLY A 51 -5.84 -22.08 -3.41
N GLY A 52 -4.81 -22.13 -4.28
CA GLY A 52 -4.99 -22.34 -5.73
C GLY A 52 -5.68 -21.18 -6.47
N THR A 53 -5.80 -19.99 -5.87
CA THR A 53 -6.49 -18.81 -6.41
C THR A 53 -5.54 -17.71 -6.90
N PHE A 54 -4.23 -17.97 -6.98
CA PHE A 54 -3.22 -16.97 -7.38
C PHE A 54 -3.50 -16.28 -8.73
N SER A 55 -4.00 -17.01 -9.72
CA SER A 55 -4.34 -16.43 -11.03
C SER A 55 -5.44 -15.36 -10.94
N ALA A 56 -6.39 -15.50 -10.01
CA ALA A 56 -7.43 -14.50 -9.79
C ALA A 56 -6.84 -13.24 -9.13
N LEU A 57 -6.03 -13.42 -8.07
CA LEU A 57 -5.31 -12.33 -7.42
C LEU A 57 -4.42 -11.57 -8.41
N ARG A 58 -3.70 -12.28 -9.28
CA ARG A 58 -2.84 -11.66 -10.30
C ARG A 58 -3.63 -10.75 -11.23
N ARG A 59 -4.80 -11.19 -11.70
CA ARG A 59 -5.66 -10.36 -12.57
C ARG A 59 -6.15 -9.11 -11.84
N GLU A 60 -6.64 -9.26 -10.62
CA GLU A 60 -7.09 -8.14 -9.78
C GLU A 60 -5.98 -7.09 -9.60
N VAL A 61 -4.76 -7.53 -9.29
CA VAL A 61 -3.63 -6.62 -9.08
C VAL A 61 -3.21 -5.95 -10.40
N LEU A 62 -3.13 -6.69 -11.49
CA LEU A 62 -2.76 -6.12 -12.80
C LEU A 62 -3.82 -5.21 -13.40
N GLU A 63 -5.09 -5.29 -13.00
CA GLU A 63 -6.11 -4.34 -13.43
C GLU A 63 -5.80 -2.90 -12.98
N VAL A 64 -5.13 -2.76 -11.84
CA VAL A 64 -4.77 -1.44 -11.27
C VAL A 64 -3.33 -1.05 -11.60
N TRP A 65 -2.43 -2.03 -11.71
CA TRP A 65 -0.97 -1.81 -11.78
C TRP A 65 -0.30 -2.34 -13.06
N GLY A 66 -1.04 -2.99 -13.96
CA GLY A 66 -0.56 -3.45 -15.27
C GLY A 66 -0.78 -2.40 -16.34
#